data_AF-A0A240E9M5-F1
#
_entry.id   AF-A0A240E9M5-F1
#
_cell.length_a   1.000
_cell.length_b   1.000
_cell.length_c   1.000
_cell.angle_alpha   90.00
_cell.angle_beta   90.00
_cell.angle_gamma   90.00
#
_symmetry.space_group_name_H-M   'P 1'
#
loop_
_entity.id
_entity.type
_entity.pdbx_description
1 polymer ?
#
loop_
_entity_poly.entity_id
_entity_poly.type
_entity_poly.pdbx_seq_one_letter_code
_entity_poly.pdbx_strand_id
1 'polypeptide(L)'
;MNIGGAKTLAQDANLKDGGGMVRHISLALMVLLSGCAQQVLLTSMQPNEWQQYGQEQALAGYEKLSEQQLQPKAKIDVTHVLFQAYSTGYEKGRVTYCQQDPTIFGKRGEMYRGICDDIRPTFRTWYNNGMASRGRYGY
;
A
#
# COMPACT_ATOMS: atom_id res chain seq x y z
N MET A 1 -52.31 16.36 -39.18
CA MET A 1 -51.95 17.51 -38.32
C MET A 1 -50.49 17.85 -38.57
N ASN A 2 -50.19 19.12 -38.87
CA ASN A 2 -48.86 19.74 -38.70
C ASN A 2 -48.33 19.39 -37.30
N ILE A 3 -47.01 19.37 -37.00
CA ILE A 3 -46.11 20.54 -37.03
C ILE A 3 -44.64 20.09 -37.01
N GLY A 4 -43.82 20.70 -37.89
CA GLY A 4 -42.45 21.22 -37.68
C GLY A 4 -41.33 20.31 -37.14
N GLY A 5 -40.07 20.39 -37.57
CA GLY A 5 -39.31 21.23 -38.50
C GLY A 5 -37.87 20.69 -38.42
N ALA A 6 -37.17 20.48 -39.55
CA ALA A 6 -36.21 21.43 -40.16
C ALA A 6 -35.04 21.77 -39.19
N LYS A 7 -33.75 21.55 -39.43
CA LYS A 7 -32.85 21.40 -40.61
C LYS A 7 -31.59 20.67 -40.08
N THR A 8 -31.01 19.65 -40.72
CA THR A 8 -30.20 19.57 -41.95
C THR A 8 -28.91 20.41 -41.97
N LEU A 9 -27.84 19.73 -42.40
CA LEU A 9 -26.57 20.20 -42.98
C LEU A 9 -25.47 20.55 -41.97
N ALA A 10 -24.20 20.25 -42.20
CA ALA A 10 -23.49 19.34 -43.09
C ALA A 10 -22.04 19.43 -42.56
N GLN A 11 -21.31 18.32 -42.66
CA GLN A 11 -19.87 18.32 -42.45
C GLN A 11 -19.21 19.28 -43.44
N ASP A 12 -18.41 20.20 -42.94
CA ASP A 12 -17.25 20.71 -43.68
C ASP A 12 -16.04 20.67 -42.75
N ALA A 13 -15.14 19.76 -43.09
CA ALA A 13 -13.83 19.68 -42.52
C ALA A 13 -13.03 20.92 -42.94
N ASN A 14 -12.46 21.62 -41.97
CA ASN A 14 -11.37 22.55 -42.21
C ASN A 14 -10.30 22.32 -41.14
N LEU A 15 -9.38 21.40 -41.45
CA LEU A 15 -8.10 21.32 -40.74
C LEU A 15 -7.35 22.62 -41.04
N LYS A 16 -7.16 23.44 -40.00
CA LYS A 16 -6.23 24.57 -40.04
C LYS A 16 -5.10 24.33 -39.04
N ASP A 17 -3.91 24.44 -39.60
CA ASP A 17 -2.58 24.19 -39.07
C ASP A 17 -2.26 24.76 -37.67
N GLY A 18 -1.32 24.06 -37.02
CA GLY A 18 -0.18 24.70 -36.38
C GLY A 18 -0.36 25.11 -34.92
N GLY A 19 0.21 24.32 -34.00
CA GLY A 19 0.51 24.78 -32.64
C GLY A 19 -0.09 23.99 -31.46
N GLY A 20 -0.58 22.76 -31.69
CA GLY A 20 -1.29 21.99 -30.64
C GLY A 20 -0.48 20.94 -29.88
N MET A 21 0.67 20.48 -30.38
CA MET A 21 1.25 19.22 -29.89
C MET A 21 1.80 19.30 -28.45
N VAL A 22 2.34 20.45 -28.05
CA VAL A 22 2.86 20.66 -26.68
C VAL A 22 1.73 20.85 -25.66
N ARG A 23 0.58 21.38 -26.10
CA ARG A 23 -0.54 21.73 -25.21
C ARG A 23 -1.39 20.53 -24.80
N HIS A 24 -1.37 19.45 -25.59
CA HIS A 24 -2.13 18.23 -25.29
C HIS A 24 -1.36 17.22 -24.44
N ILE A 25 -0.01 17.23 -24.47
CA ILE A 25 0.82 16.36 -23.62
C ILE A 25 0.66 16.75 -22.13
N SER A 26 0.55 18.05 -21.83
CA SER A 26 0.37 18.55 -20.47
C SER A 26 -0.95 18.15 -19.82
N LEU A 27 -2.00 17.89 -20.61
CA LEU A 27 -3.33 17.48 -20.13
C LEU A 27 -3.40 15.98 -19.82
N ALA A 28 -2.66 15.14 -20.54
CA ALA A 28 -2.59 13.70 -20.30
C ALA A 28 -1.78 13.33 -19.04
N LEU A 29 -0.81 14.17 -18.66
CA LEU A 29 0.09 13.90 -17.54
C LEU A 29 -0.58 14.08 -16.15
N MET A 30 -1.65 14.88 -16.05
CA MET A 30 -2.30 15.16 -14.76
C MET A 30 -3.23 14.05 -14.25
N VAL A 31 -3.64 13.10 -15.09
CA VAL A 31 -4.65 12.08 -14.74
C VAL A 31 -4.04 10.88 -13.98
N LEU A 32 -2.72 10.75 -13.93
CA LEU A 32 -2.05 9.56 -13.38
C LEU A 32 -1.80 9.58 -11.85
N LEU A 33 -2.25 10.62 -11.13
CA LEU A 33 -1.88 10.82 -9.71
C LEU A 33 -2.94 10.40 -8.69
N SER A 34 -4.08 9.83 -9.08
CA SER A 34 -5.07 9.31 -8.12
C SER A 34 -4.75 7.88 -7.66
N GLY A 35 -3.68 7.71 -6.89
CA GLY A 35 -3.49 6.51 -6.08
C GLY A 35 -4.32 6.64 -4.80
N CYS A 36 -5.51 6.03 -4.74
CA CYS A 36 -6.22 5.95 -3.47
C CYS A 36 -5.36 5.17 -2.48
N ALA A 37 -4.86 5.83 -1.44
CA ALA A 37 -4.41 5.16 -0.22
C ALA A 37 -5.65 4.53 0.42
N GLN A 38 -6.04 3.36 -0.09
CA GLN A 38 -7.24 2.66 0.32
C GLN A 38 -6.95 2.04 1.68
N GLN A 39 -7.35 2.74 2.73
CA GLN A 39 -7.35 2.20 4.09
C GLN A 39 -8.17 0.90 4.07
N VAL A 40 -7.52 -0.24 4.36
CA VAL A 40 -8.19 -1.53 4.41
C VAL A 40 -9.18 -1.48 5.56
N LEU A 41 -10.46 -1.42 5.23
CA LEU A 41 -11.55 -1.50 6.20
C LEU A 41 -11.79 -2.97 6.48
N LEU A 42 -11.59 -3.40 7.73
CA LEU A 42 -11.84 -4.78 8.13
C LEU A 42 -13.35 -4.99 8.29
N THR A 43 -13.98 -5.52 7.24
CA THR A 43 -15.44 -5.71 7.18
C THR A 43 -15.87 -7.17 7.15
N SER A 44 -14.94 -8.10 6.88
CA SER A 44 -15.28 -9.49 6.65
C SER A 44 -15.40 -10.28 7.94
N MET A 45 -16.42 -11.14 8.02
CA MET A 45 -16.58 -12.11 9.11
C MET A 45 -15.83 -13.42 8.82
N GLN A 46 -15.08 -13.50 7.72
CA GLN A 46 -14.36 -14.70 7.31
C GLN A 46 -12.96 -14.77 7.95
N PRO A 47 -12.63 -15.80 8.73
CA PRO A 47 -11.32 -15.91 9.38
C PRO A 47 -10.13 -15.93 8.40
N ASN A 48 -10.30 -16.48 7.20
CA ASN A 48 -9.23 -16.54 6.20
C ASN A 48 -8.75 -15.14 5.76
N GLU A 49 -9.65 -14.18 5.61
CA GLU A 49 -9.33 -12.80 5.24
C GLU A 49 -8.56 -12.10 6.36
N TRP A 50 -8.93 -12.35 7.62
CA TRP A 50 -8.19 -11.83 8.78
C TRP A 50 -6.78 -12.43 8.86
N GLN A 51 -6.65 -13.72 8.58
CA GLN A 51 -5.35 -14.38 8.48
C GLN A 51 -4.49 -13.80 7.36
N GLN A 52 -5.06 -13.59 6.17
CA GLN A 52 -4.34 -12.96 5.06
C GLN A 52 -3.91 -11.53 5.41
N TYR A 53 -4.81 -10.73 5.97
CA TYR A 53 -4.52 -9.37 6.44
C TYR A 53 -3.37 -9.36 7.45
N GLY A 54 -3.42 -10.24 8.47
CA GLY A 54 -2.33 -10.35 9.44
C GLY A 54 -0.99 -10.67 8.79
N GLN A 55 -0.98 -11.62 7.85
CA GLN A 55 0.23 -12.00 7.11
C GLN A 55 0.79 -10.82 6.30
N GLU A 56 -0.07 -10.08 5.59
CA GLU A 56 0.33 -8.90 4.82
C GLU A 56 0.87 -7.77 5.70
N GLN A 57 0.25 -7.51 6.85
CA GLN A 57 0.73 -6.50 7.80
C GLN A 57 2.16 -6.81 8.27
N ALA A 58 2.43 -8.07 8.63
CA ALA A 58 3.76 -8.48 9.07
C ALA A 58 4.79 -8.45 7.92
N LEU A 59 4.40 -8.84 6.70
CA LEU A 59 5.27 -8.74 5.51
C LEU A 59 5.60 -7.29 5.14
N ALA A 60 4.69 -6.35 5.42
CA ALA A 60 4.95 -4.93 5.29
C ALA A 60 5.76 -4.34 6.47
N GLY A 61 6.10 -5.15 7.47
CA GLY A 61 6.92 -4.75 8.63
C GLY A 61 6.17 -3.97 9.71
N TYR A 62 4.83 -3.97 9.71
CA TYR A 62 4.03 -3.37 10.78
C TYR A 62 4.08 -4.21 12.06
N GLU A 63 4.06 -3.55 13.22
CA GLU A 63 3.93 -4.23 14.50
C GLU A 63 2.54 -4.86 14.67
N LYS A 64 2.45 -5.89 15.51
CA LYS A 64 1.21 -6.62 15.76
C LYS A 64 0.24 -5.72 16.48
N LEU A 65 -0.97 -5.65 15.97
CA LEU A 65 -2.05 -4.94 16.63
C LEU A 65 -2.67 -5.85 17.68
N SER A 66 -2.96 -5.29 18.85
CA SER A 66 -3.84 -5.91 19.83
C SER A 66 -5.29 -5.90 19.34
N GLU A 67 -6.14 -6.71 19.95
CA GLU A 67 -7.59 -6.72 19.68
C GLU A 67 -8.20 -5.31 19.88
N GLN A 68 -7.78 -4.60 20.93
CA GLN A 68 -8.19 -3.21 21.21
C GLN A 68 -7.77 -2.22 20.11
N GLN A 69 -6.63 -2.46 19.45
CA GLN A 69 -6.14 -1.63 18.35
C GLN A 69 -6.79 -1.99 17.00
N LEU A 70 -7.28 -3.22 16.85
CA LEU A 70 -7.99 -3.69 15.66
C LEU A 70 -9.46 -3.23 15.66
N GLN A 71 -10.11 -3.21 16.82
CA GLN A 71 -11.51 -2.82 16.94
C GLN A 71 -11.87 -1.48 16.26
N PRO A 72 -11.13 -0.37 16.48
CA PRO A 72 -11.43 0.90 15.80
C PRO A 72 -11.12 0.90 14.29
N LYS A 73 -10.43 -0.11 13.78
CA LYS A 73 -10.11 -0.28 12.34
C LYS A 73 -11.12 -1.18 11.62
N ALA A 74 -11.94 -1.91 12.39
CA ALA A 74 -12.96 -2.81 11.88
C ALA A 74 -14.33 -2.13 11.84
N LYS A 75 -15.15 -2.48 10.84
CA LYS A 75 -16.58 -2.12 10.81
C LYS A 75 -17.48 -3.15 11.49
N ILE A 76 -16.88 -4.26 11.92
CA ILE A 76 -17.54 -5.36 12.62
C ILE A 76 -16.90 -5.51 14.00
N ASP A 77 -17.58 -6.24 14.88
CA ASP A 77 -17.01 -6.64 16.16
C ASP A 77 -15.85 -7.64 15.93
N VAL A 78 -14.70 -7.36 16.53
CA VAL A 78 -13.51 -8.21 16.39
C VAL A 78 -13.63 -9.34 17.40
N THR A 79 -14.28 -10.43 16.98
CA THR A 79 -14.40 -11.60 17.84
C THR A 79 -13.05 -12.27 18.08
N HIS A 80 -12.94 -13.04 19.16
CA HIS A 80 -11.75 -13.84 19.47
C HIS A 80 -11.30 -14.72 18.29
N VAL A 81 -12.24 -15.29 17.51
CA VAL A 81 -11.93 -16.12 16.33
C VAL A 81 -11.22 -15.30 15.24
N LEU A 82 -11.71 -14.09 14.98
CA LEU A 82 -11.12 -13.19 13.97
C LEU A 82 -9.75 -12.68 14.42
N PHE A 83 -9.61 -12.31 15.69
CA PHE A 83 -8.33 -11.93 16.27
C PHE A 83 -7.31 -13.07 16.21
N GLN A 84 -7.71 -14.30 16.56
CA GLN A 84 -6.83 -15.47 16.49
C GLN A 84 -6.38 -15.76 15.05
N ALA A 85 -7.28 -15.61 14.07
CA ALA A 85 -6.94 -15.77 12.66
C ALA A 85 -5.92 -14.72 12.19
N TYR A 86 -6.16 -13.44 12.52
CA TYR A 86 -5.20 -12.36 12.30
C TYR A 86 -3.85 -12.64 12.95
N SER A 87 -3.86 -13.03 14.22
CA SER A 87 -2.67 -13.33 15.01
C SER A 87 -1.86 -14.44 14.35
N THR A 88 -2.51 -15.52 13.91
CA THR A 88 -1.88 -16.65 13.20
C THR A 88 -1.24 -16.21 11.89
N GLY A 89 -1.96 -15.42 11.09
CA GLY A 89 -1.45 -14.86 9.85
C GLY A 89 -0.23 -13.96 10.08
N TYR A 90 -0.33 -13.08 11.06
CA TYR A 90 0.75 -12.17 11.46
C TYR A 90 2.01 -12.94 11.84
N GLU A 91 1.91 -13.99 12.66
CA GLU A 91 3.09 -14.79 13.04
C GLU A 91 3.77 -15.44 11.83
N LYS A 92 2.98 -15.96 10.89
CA LYS A 92 3.51 -16.53 9.63
C LYS A 92 4.23 -15.48 8.79
N GLY A 93 3.63 -14.30 8.64
CA GLY A 93 4.26 -13.19 7.93
C GLY A 93 5.51 -12.67 8.64
N ARG A 94 5.49 -12.61 9.98
CA ARG A 94 6.60 -12.15 10.82
C ARG A 94 7.81 -13.05 10.68
N VAL A 95 7.63 -14.37 10.74
CA VAL A 95 8.73 -15.32 10.50
C VAL A 95 9.38 -15.06 9.14
N THR A 96 8.58 -14.82 8.10
CA THR A 96 9.08 -14.54 6.74
C THR A 96 9.81 -13.20 6.67
N TYR A 97 9.20 -12.13 7.19
CA TYR A 97 9.80 -10.79 7.22
C TYR A 97 11.16 -10.82 7.95
N CYS A 98 11.23 -11.55 9.06
CA CYS A 98 12.44 -11.65 9.88
C CYS A 98 13.52 -12.55 9.29
N GLN A 99 13.33 -13.16 8.12
CA GLN A 99 14.42 -13.87 7.40
C GLN A 99 15.30 -12.93 6.57
N GLN A 100 14.88 -11.68 6.38
CA GLN A 100 15.66 -10.68 5.65
C GLN A 100 17.04 -10.45 6.29
N ASP A 101 17.99 -9.98 5.48
CA ASP A 101 19.28 -9.51 5.97
C ASP A 101 19.10 -8.11 6.60
N PRO A 102 19.22 -7.98 7.94
CA PRO A 102 19.03 -6.71 8.62
C PRO A 102 20.06 -5.65 8.19
N THR A 103 21.30 -6.04 7.87
CA THR A 103 22.35 -5.09 7.44
C THR A 103 22.05 -4.52 6.06
N ILE A 104 21.61 -5.34 5.10
CA ILE A 104 21.16 -4.83 3.80
C ILE A 104 19.91 -3.97 3.95
N PHE A 105 18.96 -4.41 4.78
CA PHE A 105 17.74 -3.66 5.04
C PHE A 105 18.03 -2.26 5.62
N GLY A 106 18.92 -2.17 6.62
CA GLY A 106 19.41 -0.91 7.15
C GLY A 106 20.21 -0.09 6.13
N LYS A 107 21.03 -0.73 5.29
CA LYS A 107 21.71 -0.06 4.18
C LYS A 107 20.76 0.53 3.14
N ARG A 108 19.55 0.01 2.99
CA ARG A 108 18.49 0.56 2.12
C ARG A 108 17.70 1.70 2.78
N GLY A 109 17.86 1.90 4.08
CA GLY A 109 17.26 3.04 4.80
C GLY A 109 15.75 2.88 4.99
N GLU A 110 15.26 1.65 4.86
CA GLU A 110 13.87 1.33 5.12
C GLU A 110 13.59 1.34 6.62
N MET A 111 12.40 1.78 7.01
CA MET A 111 12.03 1.89 8.43
C MET A 111 11.86 0.51 9.07
N TYR A 112 12.69 0.19 10.06
CA TYR A 112 12.50 -0.97 10.93
C TYR A 112 11.69 -0.63 12.18
N ARG A 113 10.56 -1.32 12.38
CA ARG A 113 9.61 -1.06 13.47
C ARG A 113 9.76 -1.98 14.69
N GLY A 114 10.78 -2.85 14.74
CA GLY A 114 10.98 -3.75 15.88
C GLY A 114 10.25 -5.08 15.83
N ILE A 115 9.55 -5.37 14.72
CA ILE A 115 8.80 -6.63 14.53
C ILE A 115 9.63 -7.91 14.78
N CYS A 116 10.96 -7.87 14.63
CA CYS A 116 11.84 -9.02 14.80
C CYS A 116 12.58 -9.08 16.14
N ASP A 117 12.40 -8.10 17.03
CA ASP A 117 13.23 -7.97 18.25
C ASP A 117 13.10 -9.18 19.19
N ASP A 118 11.91 -9.79 19.26
CA ASP A 118 11.66 -10.95 20.13
C ASP A 118 12.14 -12.28 19.52
N ILE A 119 12.14 -12.41 18.18
CA ILE A 119 12.48 -13.67 17.48
C ILE A 119 13.95 -13.70 17.06
N ARG A 120 14.51 -12.54 16.70
CA ARG A 120 15.91 -12.36 16.32
C ARG A 120 16.46 -11.13 17.06
N PRO A 121 16.87 -11.27 18.34
CA PRO A 121 17.32 -10.14 19.17
C PRO A 121 18.48 -9.31 18.59
N THR A 122 19.28 -9.90 17.70
CA THR A 122 20.39 -9.20 17.03
C THR A 122 19.96 -8.41 15.78
N PHE A 123 18.71 -8.57 15.30
CA PHE A 123 18.22 -7.96 14.06
C PHE A 123 18.36 -6.44 14.09
N ARG A 124 17.91 -5.80 15.19
CA ARG A 124 18.02 -4.34 15.38
C ARG A 124 19.47 -3.87 15.35
N THR A 125 20.37 -4.57 16.02
CA THR A 125 21.80 -4.23 16.04
C THR A 125 22.40 -4.25 14.64
N TRP A 126 22.16 -5.32 13.87
CA TRP A 126 22.66 -5.44 12.50
C TRP A 126 22.00 -4.45 11.54
N TYR A 127 20.73 -4.12 11.76
CA TYR A 127 20.02 -3.06 11.03
C TYR A 127 20.67 -1.69 11.27
N ASN A 128 20.95 -1.35 12.53
CA ASN A 128 21.61 -0.10 12.89
C ASN A 128 23.04 -0.02 12.31
N ASN A 129 23.78 -1.13 12.31
CA ASN A 129 25.10 -1.20 11.65
C ASN A 129 24.99 -0.92 10.14
N GLY A 130 23.97 -1.49 9.48
CA GLY A 130 23.66 -1.22 8.08
C GLY A 130 23.36 0.26 7.83
N MET A 131 22.50 0.86 8.64
CA MET A 131 22.16 2.29 8.60
C MET A 131 23.40 3.18 8.75
N ALA A 132 24.24 2.91 9.77
CA ALA A 132 25.46 3.67 10.03
C ALA A 132 26.47 3.56 8.87
N SER A 133 26.46 2.46 8.14
CA SER A 133 27.33 2.27 6.97
C SER A 133 26.89 3.06 5.73
N ARG A 134 25.64 3.54 5.64
CA ARG A 134 25.15 4.35 4.50
C ARG A 134 25.97 5.62 4.29
N GLY A 135 26.33 6.30 5.37
CA GLY A 135 27.13 7.53 5.32
C GLY A 135 28.59 7.32 4.88
N ARG A 136 29.08 6.08 4.85
CA ARG A 136 30.44 5.75 4.37
C ARG A 136 30.52 5.51 2.85
N TYR A 137 29.38 5.45 2.15
CA TYR A 137 29.29 5.22 0.70
C TYR A 137 28.56 6.36 -0.04
N GLY A 138 28.49 7.55 0.55
CA GLY A 138 28.09 8.75 -0.17
C GLY A 138 29.27 9.28 -0.98
N TYR A 139 29.22 9.12 -2.30
CA TYR A 139 30.02 9.87 -3.26
C TYR A 139 29.39 11.24 -3.51
#